data_AF-A0A8H4XSC9-F1
#
_entry.id   AF-A0A8H4XSC9-F1
#
_cell.length_a   1.000
_cell.length_b   1.000
_cell.length_c   1.000
_cell.angle_alpha   90.00
_cell.angle_beta   90.00
_cell.angle_gamma   90.00
#
_symmetry.space_group_name_H-M   'P 1'
#
loop_
_entity.id
_entity.type
_entity.pdbx_description
1 polymer ?
#
loop_
_entity_poly.entity_id
_entity_poly.type
_entity_poly.pdbx_seq_one_letter_code
_entity_poly.pdbx_strand_id
1 'polypeptide(L)' 'EGSSLVTLDNFGTVTFTSASAGLSNGNSVGTTGADIIDLEQNGQVLTSVSIPSSSEVVVKFLAAVAMSK' A
#
# COMPACT_ATOMS: atom_id res chain seq x y z
N GLU A 1 -19.98 -1.69 14.26
CA GLU A 1 -19.29 -0.47 13.79
C GLU A 1 -18.60 0.23 14.95
N GLY A 2 -17.26 0.37 14.89
CA GLY A 2 -16.42 0.91 15.96
C GLY A 2 -16.01 2.37 15.71
N SER A 3 -15.73 3.13 16.78
CA SER A 3 -15.31 4.54 16.72
C SER A 3 -13.83 4.75 16.38
N SER A 4 -13.13 3.70 15.93
CA SER A 4 -11.68 3.68 15.68
C SER A 4 -11.31 2.74 14.54
N LEU A 5 -10.12 2.94 13.96
CA LEU A 5 -9.53 1.99 13.00
C LEU A 5 -9.25 0.65 13.70
N VAL A 6 -9.38 -0.44 12.95
CA VAL A 6 -8.95 -1.76 13.42
C VAL A 6 -7.43 -1.78 13.58
N THR A 7 -6.93 -2.54 14.54
CA THR A 7 -5.49 -2.79 14.70
C THR A 7 -4.93 -3.34 13.39
N LEU A 8 -3.93 -2.67 12.83
CA LEU A 8 -3.24 -3.14 11.63
C LEU A 8 -2.27 -4.26 12.02
N ASP A 9 -2.61 -5.49 11.66
CA ASP A 9 -1.76 -6.65 11.92
C ASP A 9 -0.64 -6.77 10.88
N ASN A 10 0.41 -7.51 11.24
CA ASN A 10 1.54 -7.77 10.35
C ASN A 10 1.15 -8.75 9.25
N PHE A 11 0.84 -8.22 8.07
CA PHE A 11 0.56 -9.00 6.86
C PHE A 11 1.81 -9.36 6.05
N GLY A 12 3.02 -9.05 6.55
CA GLY A 12 4.28 -9.30 5.84
C GLY A 12 4.40 -8.47 4.57
N THR A 13 4.13 -9.07 3.42
CA THR A 13 4.19 -8.39 2.11
C THR A 13 3.06 -8.88 1.23
N VAL A 14 2.32 -7.93 0.65
CA VAL A 14 1.29 -8.18 -0.34
C VAL A 14 1.77 -7.64 -1.67
N THR A 15 1.75 -8.47 -2.71
CA THR A 15 2.06 -8.06 -4.07
C THR A 15 0.80 -8.15 -4.91
N PHE A 16 0.35 -7.02 -5.43
CA PHE A 16 -0.63 -6.97 -6.51
C PHE A 16 0.11 -7.18 -7.82
N THR A 17 -0.29 -8.21 -8.56
CA THR A 17 0.24 -8.53 -9.89
C THR A 17 -0.81 -8.26 -10.96
N SER A 18 -0.37 -8.02 -12.20
CA SER A 18 -1.26 -7.74 -13.34
C SER A 18 -2.18 -6.52 -13.09
N ALA A 19 -1.70 -5.53 -12.34
CA ALA A 19 -2.43 -4.32 -12.03
C ALA A 19 -2.71 -3.51 -13.31
N SER A 20 -3.97 -3.12 -13.51
CA SER A 20 -4.44 -2.37 -14.67
C SER A 20 -5.64 -1.52 -14.28
N ALA A 21 -5.70 -0.28 -14.78
CA ALA A 21 -6.82 0.63 -14.57
C ALA A 21 -7.45 1.01 -15.92
N GLY A 22 -8.76 0.81 -16.04
CA GLY A 22 -9.54 1.20 -17.22
C GLY A 22 -9.77 2.71 -17.28
N LEU A 23 -9.64 3.28 -18.48
CA LEU A 23 -9.91 4.69 -18.76
C LEU A 23 -11.27 4.87 -19.41
N SER A 24 -11.85 6.07 -19.28
CA SER A 24 -13.15 6.40 -19.88
C SER A 24 -13.19 6.32 -21.42
N ASN A 25 -12.03 6.36 -22.07
CA ASN A 25 -11.88 6.20 -23.52
C ASN A 25 -11.78 4.72 -23.97
N GLY A 26 -11.93 3.76 -23.06
CA GLY A 26 -11.86 2.33 -23.36
C GLY A 26 -10.45 1.74 -23.37
N ASN A 27 -9.40 2.55 -23.18
CA ASN A 27 -8.03 2.06 -23.00
C ASN A 27 -7.78 1.64 -21.54
N SER A 28 -6.58 1.13 -21.26
CA SER A 28 -6.11 0.89 -19.89
C SER A 28 -4.69 1.39 -19.70
N VAL A 29 -4.35 1.71 -18.46
CA VAL A 29 -3.00 2.09 -18.04
C VAL A 29 -2.52 1.14 -16.94
N GLY A 30 -1.21 0.93 -16.91
CA GLY A 30 -0.53 0.24 -15.83
C GLY A 30 -0.28 1.15 -14.63
N THR A 31 0.64 0.74 -13.76
CA THR A 31 1.01 1.43 -12.52
C THR A 31 2.05 2.55 -12.72
N THR A 32 2.65 2.67 -13.90
CA THR A 32 3.67 3.68 -14.18
C THR A 32 3.13 5.09 -13.97
N GLY A 33 3.82 5.87 -13.12
CA GLY A 33 3.45 7.25 -12.80
C GLY A 33 2.31 7.38 -11.79
N ALA A 34 1.88 6.30 -11.16
CA ALA A 34 0.91 6.36 -10.06
C ALA A 34 1.52 7.01 -8.82
N ASP A 35 0.70 7.75 -8.08
CA ASP A 35 1.05 8.24 -6.75
C ASP A 35 1.18 7.06 -5.78
N ILE A 36 2.18 7.12 -4.93
CA ILE A 36 2.44 6.13 -3.88
C ILE A 36 1.94 6.69 -2.56
N ILE A 37 1.12 5.92 -1.84
CA ILE A 37 0.61 6.26 -0.52
C ILE A 37 1.03 5.16 0.45
N ASP A 38 1.71 5.55 1.52
CA ASP A 38 1.98 4.71 2.67
C ASP A 38 0.99 4.96 3.80
N LEU A 39 0.75 3.95 4.62
CA LEU A 39 -0.04 4.11 5.84
C LEU A 39 0.84 4.73 6.93
N GLU A 40 0.40 5.85 7.48
CA GLU A 40 0.96 6.47 8.67
C GLU A 40 -0.13 6.60 9.74
N GLN A 41 0.15 6.14 10.96
CA GLN A 41 -0.76 6.28 12.09
C GLN A 41 0.04 6.69 13.33
N ASN A 42 -0.48 7.66 14.08
CA ASN A 42 0.17 8.19 15.29
C ASN A 42 1.62 8.65 15.04
N GLY A 43 1.92 9.19 13.85
CA GLY A 43 3.26 9.63 13.46
C GLY A 43 4.24 8.49 13.11
N GLN A 44 3.76 7.26 12.99
CA GLN A 44 4.55 6.10 12.59
C GLN A 44 4.12 5.61 11.20
N VAL A 45 5.08 5.55 10.28
CA VAL A 45 4.89 4.91 8.96
C VAL A 45 4.85 3.40 9.15
N LEU A 46 3.77 2.76 8.70
CA LEU A 46 3.46 1.34 8.89
C LEU A 46 3.61 0.52 7.61
N THR A 47 3.71 1.15 6.44
CA THR A 47 3.96 0.45 5.18
C THR A 47 5.09 1.06 4.39
N SER A 48 5.65 0.28 3.48
CA SER A 48 6.49 0.75 2.40
C SER A 48 5.94 0.20 1.09
N VAL A 49 5.34 1.08 0.29
CA VAL A 49 4.74 0.77 -1.01
C VAL A 49 5.72 1.07 -2.14
N SER A 50 5.78 0.20 -3.14
CA SER A 50 6.63 0.37 -4.32
C SER A 50 5.99 -0.20 -5.59
N ILE A 51 6.48 0.27 -6.74
CA ILE A 51 6.03 -0.13 -8.08
C ILE A 51 7.24 -0.70 -8.83
N PRO A 52 7.51 -2.02 -8.71
CA PRO A 52 8.70 -2.63 -9.32
C PRO A 52 8.60 -2.76 -10.85
N SER A 53 7.38 -2.82 -11.38
CA SER A 53 7.10 -2.86 -12.81
C SER A 53 5.78 -2.15 -13.12
N SER A 54 5.49 -1.93 -14.40
CA SER A 54 4.27 -1.24 -14.86
C SER A 54 2.97 -2.00 -14.62
N SER A 55 3.01 -3.18 -14.01
CA SER A 55 1.82 -3.99 -13.69
C SER A 55 1.89 -4.59 -12.28
N GLU A 56 2.73 -4.05 -11.41
CA GLU A 56 2.90 -4.55 -10.04
C GLU A 56 2.82 -3.42 -9.01
N VAL A 57 2.27 -3.74 -7.84
CA VAL A 57 2.36 -2.91 -6.63
C VAL A 57 2.73 -3.83 -5.47
N VAL A 58 3.79 -3.49 -4.75
CA VAL A 58 4.24 -4.23 -3.57
C VAL A 58 3.97 -3.37 -2.34
N VAL A 59 3.21 -3.91 -1.40
CA VAL A 59 2.92 -3.30 -0.09
C VAL A 59 3.60 -4.13 0.97
N LYS A 60 4.65 -3.58 1.59
CA LYS A 60 5.35 -4.23 2.69
C LYS A 60 4.91 -3.62 4.02
N PHE A 61 4.54 -4.45 4.99
CA PHE A 61 4.36 -4.01 6.37
C PHE A 61 5.73 -3.69 6.97
N LEU A 62 5.84 -2.51 7.57
CA LEU A 62 6.99 -2.14 8.38
C LEU A 62 6.64 -2.52 9.81
N ALA A 63 7.44 -3.42 10.40
CA ALA A 63 7.27 -3.74 11.82
C ALA A 63 7.24 -2.44 12.62
N ALA A 64 6.13 -2.20 13.35
CA ALA A 64 6.05 -1.10 14.28
C ALA A 64 7.29 -1.18 15.18
N VAL A 65 8.18 -0.17 15.09
CA VAL A 65 9.25 -0.04 16.07
C VAL A 65 8.51 0.08 17.39
N ALA A 66 8.66 -0.93 18.26
CA ALA A 66 8.10 -0.87 19.59
C ALA A 66 8.65 0.40 20.23
N MET A 67 7.81 1.42 20.38
CA MET A 67 8.13 2.58 21.19
C MET A 67 8.41 2.01 22.58
N SER A 68 9.68 2.04 22.99
CA SER A 68 10.09 1.56 24.31
C SER A 68 9.25 2.29 25.36
N LYS A 69 8.51 1.51 26.15
CA LYS A 69 7.75 2.01 27.29
C LYS A 69 8.68 2.59 28.35
#